data_AF-A0A6S7IX98-F1
#
_entry.id   AF-A0A6S7IX98-F1
#
_cell.length_a   1.000
_cell.length_b   1.000
_cell.length_c   1.000
_cell.angle_alpha   90.00
_cell.angle_beta   90.00
_cell.angle_gamma   90.00
#
_symmetry.space_group_name_H-M   'P 1'
#
loop_
_entity.id
_entity.type
_entity.pdbx_description
1 polymer ?
#
loop_
_entity_poly.entity_id
_entity_poly.type
_entity_poly.pdbx_seq_one_letter_code
_entity_poly.pdbx_strand_id
1 'polypeptide(L)'
;KKRENGDRIREVENGSTTGGASGETTVVYKRLAELLANKRKSPYNTTLAWMRCHISFALMKSTISCIRGSRVRRRRHTDMGIATEVAESNLIINP
;
A
#
# COMPACT_ATOMS: atom_id res chain seq x y z
N LYS A 1 6.09 7.50 26.59
CA LYS A 1 7.09 8.22 25.76
C LYS A 1 7.64 7.41 24.57
N LYS A 2 8.19 6.19 24.73
CA LYS A 2 8.72 5.41 23.57
C LYS A 2 7.63 4.94 22.59
N ARG A 3 6.45 4.58 23.08
CA ARG A 3 5.31 4.11 22.25
C ARG A 3 4.69 5.25 21.44
N GLU A 4 4.38 6.35 22.13
CA GLU A 4 3.81 7.58 21.54
C GLU A 4 4.70 8.21 20.46
N ASN A 5 6.03 8.11 20.58
CA ASN A 5 6.94 8.56 19.51
C ASN A 5 7.01 7.56 18.34
N GLY A 6 6.86 6.26 18.62
CA GLY A 6 6.79 5.22 17.58
C GLY A 6 5.55 5.36 16.70
N ASP A 7 4.42 5.75 17.29
CA ASP A 7 3.17 5.99 16.56
C ASP A 7 3.29 7.22 15.64
N ARG A 8 3.93 8.30 16.12
CA ARG A 8 4.23 9.47 15.29
C ARG A 8 5.23 9.20 14.17
N ILE A 9 6.24 8.36 14.42
CA ILE A 9 7.20 7.93 13.40
C ILE A 9 6.51 7.05 12.35
N ARG A 10 5.58 6.16 12.75
CA ARG A 10 4.76 5.37 11.81
C ARG A 10 3.85 6.22 10.94
N GLU A 11 3.28 7.30 11.48
CA GLU A 11 2.44 8.21 10.71
C GLU A 11 3.24 9.13 9.77
N VAL A 12 4.49 9.45 10.10
CA VAL A 12 5.40 10.27 9.28
C VAL A 12 6.21 9.43 8.28
N GLU A 13 6.38 8.14 8.51
CA GLU A 13 7.13 7.25 7.63
C GLU A 13 6.33 6.93 6.37
N ASN A 14 6.38 7.86 5.42
CA ASN A 14 5.97 7.63 4.04
C ASN A 14 6.84 6.49 3.47
N GLY A 15 6.31 5.27 3.55
CA GLY A 15 6.93 4.04 3.04
C GLY A 15 7.27 4.13 1.56
N SER A 16 8.53 4.51 1.30
CA SER A 16 9.32 4.51 0.07
C SER A 16 8.62 4.53 -1.30
N THR A 17 8.71 5.69 -1.95
CA THR A 17 9.21 5.86 -3.34
C THR A 17 10.18 7.06 -3.48
N THR A 18 10.21 7.98 -2.52
CA THR A 18 11.16 9.12 -2.47
C THR A 18 11.67 9.46 -1.06
N GLY A 19 11.23 8.75 0.00
CA GLY A 19 11.42 9.14 1.41
C GLY A 19 12.46 8.36 2.24
N GLY A 20 13.19 7.41 1.63
CA GLY A 20 14.16 6.58 2.35
C GLY A 20 13.50 5.50 3.23
N ALA A 21 14.33 4.61 3.81
CA ALA A 21 13.89 3.55 4.71
C ALA A 21 14.15 3.97 6.17
N SER A 22 13.22 3.70 7.09
CA SER A 22 13.46 3.96 8.51
C SER A 22 14.59 3.14 9.10
N GLY A 23 15.05 3.56 10.27
CA GLY A 23 16.05 2.83 11.05
C GLY A 23 15.61 1.39 11.35
N GLU A 24 14.32 1.17 11.63
CA GLU A 24 13.77 -0.17 11.88
C GLU A 24 13.80 -1.02 10.60
N THR A 25 13.35 -0.46 9.48
CA THR A 25 13.41 -1.16 8.19
C THR A 25 14.85 -1.50 7.82
N THR A 26 15.82 -0.63 8.11
CA THR A 26 17.25 -0.87 7.88
C THR A 26 17.78 -2.04 8.72
N VAL A 27 17.34 -2.20 9.96
CA VAL A 27 17.72 -3.35 10.82
C VAL A 27 17.18 -4.65 10.22
N VAL A 28 15.93 -4.65 9.75
CA VAL A 28 15.32 -5.80 9.07
C VAL A 28 16.08 -6.14 7.79
N TYR A 29 16.41 -5.14 6.96
CA TYR A 29 17.21 -5.35 5.74
C TYR A 29 18.56 -5.99 6.03
N LYS A 30 19.28 -5.52 7.06
CA LYS A 30 20.57 -6.08 7.44
C LYS A 30 20.43 -7.55 7.84
N ARG A 31 19.46 -7.86 8.70
CA ARG A 31 19.23 -9.24 9.15
C ARG A 31 18.84 -10.17 8.02
N LEU A 32 17.97 -9.73 7.13
CA LEU A 32 17.58 -10.51 5.95
C LEU A 32 18.77 -10.71 5.01
N ALA A 33 19.56 -9.67 4.77
CA ALA A 33 20.74 -9.78 3.91
C ALA A 33 21.80 -10.73 4.47
N GLU A 34 22.02 -10.76 5.79
CA GLU A 34 22.89 -11.75 6.43
C GLU A 34 22.40 -13.19 6.18
N LEU A 35 21.12 -13.45 6.45
CA LEU A 35 20.54 -14.78 6.27
C LEU A 35 20.60 -15.23 4.80
N LEU A 36 20.35 -14.31 3.87
CA LEU A 36 20.33 -14.63 2.45
C LEU A 36 21.73 -14.77 1.86
N ALA A 37 22.68 -13.94 2.31
CA ALA A 37 24.09 -14.04 1.94
C ALA A 37 24.67 -15.39 2.40
N ASN A 38 24.37 -15.80 3.64
CA ASN A 38 24.77 -17.11 4.16
C ASN A 38 24.13 -18.24 3.35
N LYS A 39 22.84 -18.15 3.03
CA LYS A 39 22.11 -19.17 2.26
C LYS A 39 22.62 -19.32 0.82
N ARG A 40 22.99 -18.20 0.18
CA ARG A 40 23.42 -18.17 -1.23
C ARG A 40 24.94 -18.10 -1.41
N LYS A 41 25.71 -18.16 -0.32
CA LYS A 41 27.18 -17.94 -0.29
C LYS A 41 27.60 -16.72 -1.11
N SER A 42 26.81 -15.66 -1.04
CA SER A 42 27.01 -14.43 -1.81
C SER A 42 27.63 -13.35 -0.92
N PRO A 43 28.39 -12.39 -1.48
CA PRO A 43 28.89 -11.26 -0.70
C PRO A 43 27.72 -10.41 -0.18
N TYR A 44 27.75 -10.12 1.12
CA TYR A 44 26.69 -9.41 1.84
C TYR A 44 26.28 -8.08 1.17
N ASN A 45 27.26 -7.28 0.75
CA ASN A 45 27.02 -5.98 0.11
C ASN A 45 26.19 -6.12 -1.17
N THR A 46 26.52 -7.11 -2.00
CA THR A 46 25.79 -7.41 -3.24
C THR A 46 24.39 -7.89 -2.95
N THR A 47 24.22 -8.75 -1.95
CA THR A 47 22.89 -9.23 -1.52
C THR A 47 22.03 -8.09 -0.98
N LEU A 48 22.59 -7.20 -0.18
CA LEU A 48 21.90 -6.04 0.38
C LEU A 48 21.48 -5.05 -0.73
N ALA A 49 22.35 -4.78 -1.70
CA ALA A 49 22.04 -3.93 -2.85
C ALA A 49 20.95 -4.55 -3.74
N TRP A 50 21.05 -5.85 -4.00
CA TRP A 50 20.04 -6.60 -4.74
C TRP A 50 18.68 -6.58 -4.04
N MET A 51 18.63 -6.82 -2.73
CA MET A 51 17.38 -6.76 -1.95
C MET A 51 16.72 -5.40 -2.02
N ARG A 52 17.49 -4.32 -1.83
CA ARG A 52 16.98 -2.95 -1.91
C ARG A 52 16.36 -2.68 -3.27
N CYS A 53 17.05 -3.05 -4.34
CA CYS A 53 16.55 -2.87 -5.70
C CYS A 53 15.28 -3.68 -5.95
N HIS A 54 15.27 -4.95 -5.53
CA HIS A 54 14.13 -5.85 -5.70
C HIS A 54 12.88 -5.36 -4.96
N ILE A 55 13.04 -4.90 -3.72
CA ILE A 55 11.92 -4.40 -2.92
C ILE A 55 11.39 -3.08 -3.48
N SER A 56 12.28 -2.15 -3.87
CA SER A 56 11.86 -0.90 -4.54
C SER A 56 11.08 -1.18 -5.84
N PHE A 57 11.52 -2.13 -6.65
CA PHE A 57 10.81 -2.52 -7.87
C PHE A 57 9.45 -3.17 -7.58
N ALA A 58 9.38 -4.04 -6.57
CA ALA A 58 8.13 -4.66 -6.14
C ALA A 58 7.12 -3.62 -5.63
N LEU A 59 7.58 -2.66 -4.83
CA LEU A 59 6.77 -1.55 -4.36
C LEU A 59 6.27 -0.71 -5.54
N MET A 60 7.14 -0.33 -6.47
CA MET A 60 6.74 0.42 -7.66
C MET A 60 5.64 -0.31 -8.46
N LYS A 61 5.80 -1.62 -8.68
CA LYS A 61 4.78 -2.44 -9.35
C LYS A 61 3.46 -2.46 -8.59
N SER A 62 3.52 -2.58 -7.26
CA SER A 62 2.32 -2.55 -6.41
C SER A 62 1.61 -1.20 -6.51
N THR A 63 2.34 -0.09 -6.42
CA THR A 63 1.80 1.27 -6.56
C THR A 63 1.14 1.47 -7.91
N ILE A 64 1.80 1.07 -9.00
CA ILE A 64 1.22 1.14 -10.36
C ILE A 64 -0.06 0.29 -10.44
N SER A 65 -0.07 -0.91 -9.86
CA SER A 65 -1.24 -1.77 -9.81
C SER A 65 -2.39 -1.14 -9.01
N CYS A 66 -2.11 -0.57 -7.83
CA CYS A 66 -3.08 0.15 -7.00
C CYS A 66 -3.66 1.36 -7.73
N ILE A 67 -2.85 2.14 -8.45
CA ILE A 67 -3.32 3.29 -9.24
C ILE A 67 -4.25 2.82 -10.37
N ARG A 68 -3.93 1.70 -11.04
CA ARG A 68 -4.80 1.13 -12.08
C ARG A 68 -6.10 0.55 -11.51
N GLY A 69 -6.03 -0.19 -10.40
CA GLY A 69 -7.20 -0.78 -9.73
C GLY A 69 -8.11 0.26 -9.06
N SER A 70 -7.55 1.36 -8.55
CA SER A 70 -8.31 2.49 -8.01
C SER A 70 -9.17 3.19 -9.07
N ARG A 71 -8.78 3.08 -10.35
CA ARG A 71 -9.57 3.59 -11.49
C ARG A 71 -10.72 2.66 -11.90
N VAL A 72 -10.97 1.55 -11.20
CA VAL A 72 -12.25 0.84 -11.33
C VAL A 72 -13.34 1.84 -10.94
N ARG A 73 -14.04 2.33 -11.98
CA ARG A 73 -15.19 3.24 -11.88
C ARG A 73 -16.01 2.75 -10.71
N ARG A 74 -16.06 3.51 -9.61
CA ARG A 74 -17.09 3.32 -8.57
C ARG A 74 -18.38 3.25 -9.36
N ARG A 75 -18.93 2.04 -9.56
CA ARG A 75 -20.30 1.93 -10.04
C ARG A 75 -21.07 2.64 -8.95
N ARG A 76 -21.56 3.83 -9.30
CA ARG A 76 -22.19 4.72 -8.34
C ARG A 76 -23.27 3.91 -7.66
N HIS A 77 -23.17 3.76 -6.35
CA HIS A 77 -24.31 3.38 -5.54
C HIS A 77 -25.23 4.61 -5.46
N THR A 78 -25.81 4.99 -6.60
CA THR A 78 -26.82 6.04 -6.72
C THR A 78 -27.75 5.63 -7.85
N ASP A 79 -28.46 4.52 -7.67
CA ASP A 79 -29.70 4.25 -8.42
C ASP A 79 -30.65 3.27 -7.69
N MET A 80 -30.53 3.15 -6.36
CA MET A 80 -31.38 2.30 -5.51
C MET A 80 -32.02 3.16 -4.41
N GLY A 81 -32.50 4.34 -4.78
CA GLY A 81 -33.19 5.25 -3.86
C GLY A 81 -34.04 6.29 -4.58
N ILE A 82 -33.65 6.72 -5.79
CA ILE A 82 -34.46 7.66 -6.57
C ILE A 82 -35.59 6.91 -7.32
N ALA A 83 -35.28 5.74 -7.89
CA ALA A 83 -36.26 4.97 -8.66
C ALA A 83 -37.41 4.41 -7.81
N THR A 84 -37.17 4.10 -6.52
CA THR A 84 -38.17 3.55 -5.62
C THR A 84 -39.17 4.59 -5.13
N GLU A 85 -38.72 5.83 -4.90
CA GLU A 85 -39.58 6.93 -4.43
C GLU A 85 -40.41 7.54 -5.57
N VAL A 86 -39.85 7.56 -6.80
CA VAL A 86 -40.60 7.96 -8.01
C VAL A 86 -41.65 6.91 -8.40
N ALA A 87 -41.45 5.63 -8.08
CA ALA A 87 -42.45 4.59 -8.32
C ALA A 87 -43.62 4.68 -7.33
N GLU A 88 -43.36 4.94 -6.04
CA GLU A 88 -44.43 5.10 -5.03
C GLU A 88 -45.23 6.39 -5.21
N SER A 89 -44.59 7.49 -5.62
CA SER A 89 -45.29 8.75 -5.91
C SER A 89 -46.16 8.70 -7.18
N ASN A 90 -45.77 7.93 -8.20
CA ASN A 90 -46.59 7.76 -9.40
C ASN A 90 -47.83 6.87 -9.19
N LEU A 91 -47.80 5.97 -8.20
CA LEU A 91 -48.96 5.12 -7.85
C LEU A 91 -50.06 5.89 -7.08
N ILE A 92 -49.70 7.02 -6.45
CA ILE A 92 -50.62 7.86 -5.68
C ILE A 92 -51.27 8.94 -6.57
N ILE A 93 -50.59 9.37 -7.63
CA ILE A 93 -51.02 10.50 -8.49
C ILE A 93 -51.89 10.05 -9.68
N ASN A 94 -51.82 8.79 -10.12
CA ASN A 94 -52.72 8.22 -11.12
C ASN A 94 -53.32 6.89 -10.59
N PRO A 95 -54.55 6.90 -10.04
CA PRO A 95 -55.25 5.66 -9.68
C PRO A 95 -55.63 4.81 -10.90
#